data_AF-A0A843CAA8-F1
#
_entry.id   AF-A0A843CAA8-F1
#
_cell.length_a   1.000
_cell.length_b   1.000
_cell.length_c   1.000
_cell.angle_alpha   90.00
_cell.angle_beta   90.00
_cell.angle_gamma   90.00
#
_symmetry.space_group_name_H-M   'P 1'
#
loop_
_entity.id
_entity.type
_entity.pdbx_description
1 polymer ?
#
loop_
_entity_poly.entity_id
_entity_poly.type
_entity_poly.pdbx_seq_one_letter_code
_entity_poly.pdbx_strand_id
1 'polypeptide(L)'
;MQAYDEDHIIGIGRDTKENEWGGVQQLGVKISMFDVSDFKNPKETDTRVIGDSSIDSEILYNHKALLLDKEKNIMSIPIKGNIKGIFDEGLIKKEDYRNWNGFFVYGFDKNSFVDKGLIAHYTGDFGYNSVYMQSRSFYIGDTLYTIMDGSIKMNEIDNISHEQNSISLQKTGNILKQLPVIED
;
A
#
# COMPACT_ATOMS: atom_id res chain seq x y z
N MET A 1 -6.83 1.57 -13.77
CA MET A 1 -7.72 0.41 -13.66
C MET A 1 -6.90 -0.83 -13.90
N GLN A 2 -7.13 -1.87 -13.12
CA GLN A 2 -6.40 -3.13 -13.16
C GLN A 2 -7.42 -4.26 -13.25
N ALA A 3 -7.29 -5.16 -14.22
CA ALA A 3 -8.13 -6.36 -14.28
C ALA A 3 -7.83 -7.25 -13.07
N TYR A 4 -8.88 -7.76 -12.42
CA TYR A 4 -8.78 -8.71 -11.31
C TYR A 4 -9.11 -10.13 -11.77
N ASP A 5 -10.22 -10.29 -12.49
CA ASP A 5 -10.56 -11.50 -13.23
C ASP A 5 -11.44 -11.20 -14.46
N GLU A 6 -12.07 -12.22 -15.03
CA GLU A 6 -12.91 -12.10 -16.23
C GLU A 6 -14.07 -11.12 -16.05
N ASP A 7 -14.62 -11.04 -14.83
CA ASP A 7 -15.82 -10.27 -14.52
C ASP A 7 -15.54 -9.07 -13.61
N HIS A 8 -14.30 -8.85 -13.17
CA HIS A 8 -13.97 -7.80 -12.20
C HIS A 8 -12.79 -6.92 -12.58
N ILE A 9 -12.95 -5.62 -12.35
CA ILE A 9 -11.89 -4.60 -12.50
C ILE A 9 -11.75 -3.83 -11.20
N ILE A 10 -10.51 -3.50 -10.84
CA ILE A 10 -10.18 -2.64 -9.71
C ILE A 10 -9.76 -1.25 -10.21
N GLY A 11 -10.49 -0.25 -9.75
CA GLY A 11 -10.15 1.17 -9.89
C GLY A 11 -9.34 1.64 -8.68
N ILE A 12 -8.31 2.46 -8.93
CA ILE A 12 -7.48 3.07 -7.90
C ILE A 12 -7.28 4.54 -8.27
N GLY A 13 -7.52 5.43 -7.32
CA GLY A 13 -7.44 6.88 -7.54
C GLY A 13 -7.53 7.67 -6.24
N ARG A 14 -7.89 8.95 -6.35
CA ARG A 14 -8.24 9.77 -5.20
C ARG A 14 -9.75 9.89 -5.10
N ASP A 15 -10.24 9.85 -3.86
CA ASP A 15 -11.61 10.29 -3.60
C ASP A 15 -11.69 11.82 -3.70
N THR A 16 -12.81 12.35 -4.18
CA THR A 16 -12.99 13.79 -4.39
C THR A 16 -14.40 14.24 -4.04
N LYS A 17 -14.51 15.42 -3.43
CA LYS A 17 -15.79 16.09 -3.19
C LYS A 17 -15.77 17.54 -3.65
N GLU A 18 -16.93 18.10 -3.93
CA GLU A 18 -17.06 19.54 -4.14
C GLU A 18 -16.93 20.27 -2.79
N ASN A 19 -16.18 21.37 -2.78
CA ASN A 19 -16.01 22.23 -1.61
C ASN A 19 -17.07 23.34 -1.61
N GLU A 20 -17.15 24.08 -0.51
CA GLU A 20 -18.16 25.13 -0.30
C GLU A 20 -18.08 26.30 -1.31
N TRP A 21 -16.98 26.39 -2.07
CA TRP A 21 -16.73 27.40 -3.09
C TRP A 21 -16.84 26.87 -4.53
N GLY A 22 -17.39 25.66 -4.73
CA GLY A 22 -17.56 25.03 -6.04
C GLY A 22 -16.28 24.47 -6.65
N GLY A 23 -15.21 24.34 -5.86
CA GLY A 23 -13.95 23.71 -6.26
C GLY A 23 -13.86 22.24 -5.87
N VAL A 24 -12.97 21.47 -6.49
CA VAL A 24 -12.76 20.06 -6.14
C VAL A 24 -11.76 19.93 -5.00
N GLN A 25 -12.15 19.26 -3.92
CA GLN A 25 -11.28 18.85 -2.82
C GLN A 25 -10.94 17.37 -2.97
N GLN A 26 -9.65 17.06 -3.02
CA GLN A 26 -9.14 15.69 -2.94
C GLN A 26 -9.13 15.20 -1.49
N LEU A 27 -9.50 13.94 -1.30
CA LEU A 27 -9.49 13.23 -0.02
C LEU A 27 -8.43 12.12 -0.08
N GLY A 28 -8.68 10.99 0.59
CA GLY A 28 -7.79 9.85 0.66
C GLY A 28 -7.65 9.06 -0.64
N VAL A 29 -6.91 7.96 -0.54
CA VAL A 29 -6.72 7.02 -1.65
C VAL A 29 -7.98 6.15 -1.77
N LYS A 30 -8.64 6.18 -2.92
CA LYS A 30 -9.83 5.38 -3.20
C LYS A 30 -9.46 4.12 -3.97
N ILE A 31 -9.95 2.97 -3.50
CA ILE A 31 -10.01 1.72 -4.25
C ILE A 31 -11.47 1.32 -4.47
N SER A 32 -11.79 0.87 -5.67
CA SER A 32 -13.13 0.45 -6.06
C SER A 32 -13.06 -0.87 -6.82
N MET A 33 -13.97 -1.78 -6.51
CA MET A 33 -14.19 -2.99 -7.29
C MET A 33 -15.43 -2.80 -8.17
N PHE A 34 -15.32 -3.21 -9.43
CA PHE A 34 -16.40 -3.15 -10.40
C PHE A 34 -16.69 -4.55 -10.94
N ASP A 35 -17.96 -4.95 -10.90
CA ASP A 35 -18.49 -6.07 -11.69
C ASP A 35 -18.74 -5.58 -13.11
N VAL A 36 -18.08 -6.23 -14.07
CA VAL A 36 -18.09 -5.93 -15.50
C VAL A 36 -18.57 -7.12 -16.34
N SER A 37 -19.24 -8.10 -15.73
CA SER A 37 -19.88 -9.23 -16.43
C SER A 37 -20.85 -8.77 -17.54
N ASP A 38 -21.47 -7.59 -17.38
CA ASP A 38 -22.08 -6.80 -18.45
C ASP A 38 -21.25 -5.54 -18.73
N PHE A 39 -20.37 -5.61 -19.73
CA PHE A 39 -19.52 -4.49 -20.15
C PHE A 39 -20.27 -3.20 -20.50
N LYS A 40 -21.56 -3.28 -20.85
CA LYS A 40 -22.36 -2.08 -21.14
C LYS A 40 -22.86 -1.39 -19.88
N ASN A 41 -22.91 -2.10 -18.75
CA ASN A 41 -23.47 -1.62 -17.49
C ASN A 41 -22.62 -2.06 -16.30
N PRO A 42 -21.35 -1.60 -16.19
CA PRO A 42 -20.48 -1.94 -15.07
C PRO A 42 -21.06 -1.42 -13.75
N LYS A 43 -20.91 -2.19 -12.67
CA LYS A 43 -21.45 -1.85 -11.34
C LYS A 43 -20.32 -1.78 -10.32
N GLU A 44 -20.21 -0.67 -9.59
CA GLU A 44 -19.31 -0.57 -8.43
C GLU A 44 -19.89 -1.43 -7.30
N THR A 45 -19.16 -2.46 -6.87
CA THR A 45 -19.65 -3.45 -5.89
C THR A 45 -19.09 -3.22 -4.49
N ASP A 46 -17.88 -2.66 -4.39
CA ASP A 46 -17.26 -2.27 -3.13
C ASP A 46 -16.33 -1.07 -3.35
N THR A 47 -16.16 -0.26 -2.32
CA THR A 47 -15.29 0.92 -2.31
C THR A 47 -14.69 1.12 -0.94
N ARG A 48 -13.37 1.36 -0.90
CA ARG A 48 -12.66 1.79 0.31
C ARG A 48 -11.96 3.12 0.05
N VAL A 49 -12.07 4.03 1.01
CA VAL A 49 -11.30 5.28 1.04
C VAL A 49 -10.32 5.18 2.19
N ILE A 50 -9.03 5.18 1.86
CA ILE A 50 -7.93 5.10 2.82
C ILE A 50 -7.54 6.52 3.20
N GLY A 51 -7.94 6.88 4.42
CA GLY A 51 -7.64 8.13 5.09
C GLY A 51 -8.16 9.39 4.40
N ASP A 52 -7.50 10.52 4.66
CA ASP A 52 -7.92 11.86 4.23
C ASP A 52 -6.94 12.52 3.23
N SER A 53 -7.12 13.82 3.00
CA SER A 53 -6.29 14.60 2.07
C SER A 53 -4.81 14.71 2.46
N SER A 54 -4.44 14.29 3.69
CA SER A 54 -3.05 14.22 4.13
C SER A 54 -2.34 12.93 3.70
N ILE A 55 -3.07 12.01 3.05
CA ILE A 55 -2.57 10.71 2.62
C ILE A 55 -2.15 10.74 1.15
N ASP A 56 -1.04 10.07 0.87
CA ASP A 56 -0.51 9.82 -0.46
C ASP A 56 -0.17 8.34 -0.66
N SER A 57 -0.02 7.95 -1.92
CA SER A 57 0.40 6.60 -2.30
C SER A 57 1.18 6.64 -3.60
N GLU A 58 2.27 5.88 -3.64
CA GLU A 58 3.06 5.65 -4.85
C GLU A 58 2.20 5.07 -6.00
N ILE A 59 1.13 4.34 -5.68
CA ILE A 59 0.24 3.72 -6.66
C ILE A 59 -0.47 4.73 -7.58
N LEU A 60 -0.67 5.97 -7.10
CA LEU A 60 -1.40 7.00 -7.82
C LEU A 60 -0.64 7.51 -9.06
N TYR A 61 0.68 7.32 -9.09
CA TYR A 61 1.56 7.75 -10.18
C TYR A 61 2.49 6.65 -10.70
N ASN A 62 2.56 5.51 -10.02
CA ASN A 62 3.40 4.38 -10.41
C ASN A 62 2.69 3.05 -10.18
N HIS A 63 2.13 2.48 -11.25
CA HIS A 63 1.38 1.21 -11.21
C HIS A 63 2.20 0.02 -10.69
N LYS A 64 3.55 0.07 -10.74
CA LYS A 64 4.42 -0.99 -10.22
C LYS A 64 4.45 -1.07 -8.68
N ALA A 65 3.81 -0.13 -8.00
CA ALA A 65 3.66 -0.13 -6.56
C ALA A 65 2.51 -1.03 -6.08
N LEU A 66 1.62 -1.45 -7.00
CA LEU A 66 0.56 -2.41 -6.72
C LEU A 66 1.09 -3.84 -6.80
N LEU A 67 0.89 -4.61 -5.74
CA LEU A 67 0.83 -6.07 -5.83
C LEU A 67 -0.64 -6.47 -5.89
N LEU A 68 -1.01 -7.26 -6.90
CA LEU A 68 -2.33 -7.87 -7.02
C LEU A 68 -2.15 -9.29 -7.53
N ASP A 69 -2.58 -10.27 -6.74
CA ASP A 69 -2.57 -11.67 -7.13
C ASP A 69 -3.85 -12.37 -6.64
N LYS A 70 -4.61 -12.92 -7.60
CA LYS A 70 -5.88 -13.58 -7.34
C LYS A 70 -5.69 -14.94 -6.67
N GLU A 71 -4.69 -15.71 -7.09
CA GLU A 71 -4.45 -17.07 -6.59
C GLU A 71 -4.04 -17.04 -5.12
N LYS A 72 -3.20 -16.08 -4.73
CA LYS A 72 -2.80 -15.81 -3.34
C LYS A 72 -3.82 -14.96 -2.57
N ASN A 73 -4.91 -14.55 -3.22
CA ASN A 73 -5.95 -13.69 -2.66
C ASN A 73 -5.35 -12.48 -1.92
N ILE A 74 -4.51 -11.70 -2.60
CA ILE A 74 -3.76 -10.61 -2.01
C ILE A 74 -3.71 -9.37 -2.91
N MET A 75 -3.90 -8.22 -2.29
CA MET A 75 -3.65 -6.91 -2.86
C MET A 75 -2.92 -6.06 -1.83
N SER A 76 -1.78 -5.48 -2.18
CA SER A 76 -0.98 -4.66 -1.28
C SER A 76 -0.75 -3.28 -1.88
N ILE A 77 -1.08 -2.25 -1.10
CA ILE A 77 -1.06 -0.85 -1.53
C ILE A 77 -0.21 -0.05 -0.54
N PRO A 78 0.86 0.63 -0.99
CA PRO A 78 1.65 1.49 -0.12
C PRO A 78 0.87 2.76 0.21
N ILE A 79 0.91 3.18 1.47
CA ILE A 79 0.22 4.35 1.99
C ILE A 79 1.20 5.12 2.87
N LYS A 80 1.24 6.45 2.70
CA LYS A 80 2.09 7.36 3.48
C LYS A 80 1.32 8.63 3.82
N GLY A 81 1.51 9.17 5.01
CA GLY A 81 0.89 10.44 5.37
C GLY A 81 0.77 10.64 6.87
N ASN A 82 -0.08 11.60 7.26
CA ASN A 82 -0.33 11.88 8.66
C ASN A 82 -1.10 10.72 9.29
N ILE A 83 -0.61 10.19 10.41
CA ILE A 83 -1.24 9.05 11.09
C ILE A 83 -2.67 9.35 11.53
N LYS A 84 -2.98 10.61 11.89
CA LYS A 84 -4.33 11.05 12.25
C LYS A 84 -5.31 11.07 11.08
N GLY A 85 -4.78 11.11 9.85
CA GLY A 85 -5.58 10.96 8.65
C GLY A 85 -5.91 9.51 8.34
N ILE A 86 -5.27 8.53 9.00
CA ILE A 86 -5.45 7.09 8.74
C ILE A 86 -6.24 6.40 9.85
N PHE A 87 -5.93 6.70 11.11
CA PHE A 87 -6.48 6.01 12.27
C PHE A 87 -7.22 6.96 13.20
N ASP A 88 -8.25 6.43 13.87
CA ASP A 88 -8.94 7.13 14.95
C ASP A 88 -7.98 7.49 16.07
N GLU A 89 -8.17 8.66 16.68
CA GLU A 89 -7.26 9.19 17.70
C GLU A 89 -7.09 8.27 18.92
N GLY A 90 -8.10 7.46 19.25
CA GLY A 90 -8.03 6.47 20.33
C GLY A 90 -7.14 5.25 20.03
N LEU A 91 -6.78 5.02 18.77
CA LEU A 91 -5.90 3.94 18.32
C LEU A 91 -4.44 4.39 18.18
N ILE A 92 -4.20 5.70 18.21
CA ILE A 92 -2.86 6.29 18.09
C ILE A 92 -2.24 6.33 19.47
N LYS A 93 -1.14 5.61 19.66
CA LYS A 93 -0.38 5.61 20.91
C LYS A 93 0.35 6.95 21.05
N LYS A 94 0.66 7.34 22.29
CA LYS A 94 1.31 8.63 22.55
C LYS A 94 2.72 8.71 21.95
N GLU A 95 3.36 7.56 21.80
CA GLU A 95 4.63 7.33 21.12
C GLU A 95 4.50 7.24 19.59
N ASP A 96 3.29 7.10 19.05
CA ASP A 96 3.06 7.12 17.61
C ASP A 96 3.19 8.56 17.12
N TYR A 97 4.27 8.82 16.42
CA TYR A 97 4.63 10.13 15.88
C TYR A 97 3.68 10.58 14.74
N ARG A 98 3.88 11.79 14.22
CA ARG A 98 2.95 12.46 13.28
C ARG A 98 2.68 11.72 11.96
N ASN A 99 3.61 10.91 11.46
CA ASN A 99 3.45 10.24 10.16
C ASN A 99 3.42 8.72 10.31
N TRP A 100 2.66 8.08 9.42
CA TRP A 100 2.62 6.64 9.24
C TRP A 100 2.85 6.32 7.78
N ASN A 101 3.83 5.46 7.51
CA ASN A 101 4.08 4.91 6.20
C ASN A 101 4.10 3.38 6.29
N GLY A 102 3.39 2.72 5.39
CA GLY A 102 3.28 1.28 5.39
C GLY A 102 2.44 0.77 4.22
N PHE A 103 2.00 -0.47 4.32
CA PHE A 103 1.15 -1.09 3.32
C PHE A 103 -0.19 -1.49 3.93
N PHE A 104 -1.26 -1.17 3.21
CA PHE A 104 -2.57 -1.76 3.43
C PHE A 104 -2.66 -3.03 2.60
N VAL A 105 -3.01 -4.14 3.25
CA VAL A 105 -3.14 -5.44 2.60
C VAL A 105 -4.60 -5.89 2.66
N TYR A 106 -5.13 -6.21 1.49
CA TYR A 106 -6.46 -6.71 1.28
C TYR A 106 -6.42 -8.11 0.67
N GLY A 107 -7.46 -8.89 0.90
CA GLY A 107 -7.88 -9.98 0.05
C GLY A 107 -9.24 -9.64 -0.58
N PHE A 108 -9.90 -10.67 -1.07
CA PHE A 108 -11.15 -10.57 -1.80
C PHE A 108 -12.12 -11.67 -1.37
N ASP A 109 -13.40 -11.33 -1.29
CA ASP A 109 -14.51 -12.27 -1.21
C ASP A 109 -15.61 -11.84 -2.18
N LYS A 110 -15.75 -12.62 -3.26
CA LYS A 110 -16.66 -12.37 -4.39
C LYS A 110 -16.48 -10.97 -4.97
N ASN A 111 -17.34 -10.04 -4.54
CA ASN A 111 -17.46 -8.70 -5.09
C ASN A 111 -17.01 -7.63 -4.08
N SER A 112 -16.23 -8.02 -3.07
CA SER A 112 -15.80 -7.15 -1.97
C SER A 112 -14.33 -7.34 -1.59
N PHE A 113 -13.73 -6.27 -1.05
CA PHE A 113 -12.42 -6.31 -0.42
C PHE A 113 -12.54 -6.85 1.01
N VAL A 114 -11.54 -7.62 1.44
CA VAL A 114 -11.42 -8.13 2.81
C VAL A 114 -10.14 -7.58 3.42
N ASP A 115 -10.22 -6.93 4.59
CA ASP A 115 -9.03 -6.42 5.28
C ASP A 115 -8.16 -7.61 5.77
N LYS A 116 -6.93 -7.72 5.26
CA LYS A 116 -5.96 -8.76 5.68
C LYS A 116 -4.99 -8.25 6.75
N GLY A 117 -4.70 -6.95 6.75
CA GLY A 117 -3.88 -6.31 7.77
C GLY A 117 -3.03 -5.18 7.23
N LEU A 118 -2.19 -4.63 8.11
CA LEU A 118 -1.33 -3.47 7.84
C LEU A 118 0.12 -3.82 8.14
N ILE A 119 1.04 -3.33 7.32
CA ILE A 119 2.49 -3.49 7.53
C ILE A 119 3.11 -2.11 7.65
N ALA A 120 3.41 -1.68 8.88
CA ALA A 120 4.04 -0.39 9.14
C ALA A 120 5.55 -0.45 8.87
N HIS A 121 6.08 0.48 8.07
CA HIS A 121 7.51 0.65 7.80
C HIS A 121 8.11 1.82 8.57
N TYR A 122 7.34 2.89 8.76
CA TYR A 122 7.78 4.07 9.48
C TYR A 122 6.62 4.65 10.30
N THR A 123 6.87 4.86 11.58
CA THR A 123 6.13 5.77 12.43
C THR A 123 7.13 6.77 12.99
N GLY A 124 7.01 8.04 12.62
CA GLY A 124 8.03 9.03 13.00
C GLY A 124 7.66 10.49 12.73
N ASP A 125 8.40 11.41 13.34
CA ASP A 125 8.18 12.85 13.19
C ASP A 125 8.71 13.38 11.84
N PHE A 126 8.26 14.57 11.45
CA PHE A 126 8.81 15.27 10.28
C PHE A 126 10.30 15.58 10.48
N GLY A 127 11.14 15.16 9.53
CA GLY A 127 12.56 15.53 9.48
C GLY A 127 13.57 14.41 9.71
N TYR A 128 13.14 13.16 9.94
CA TYR A 128 14.05 12.02 9.87
C TYR A 128 14.31 11.62 8.42
N ASN A 129 15.53 11.14 8.13
CA ASN A 129 16.01 10.74 6.80
C ASN A 129 15.16 9.58 6.23
N SER A 130 13.96 9.84 5.71
CA SER A 130 13.32 8.88 4.82
C SER A 130 14.24 8.73 3.61
N VAL A 131 14.75 7.52 3.42
CA VAL A 131 15.43 7.19 2.17
C VAL A 131 14.31 7.08 1.15
N TYR A 132 14.13 8.13 0.34
CA TYR A 132 13.15 8.09 -0.74
C TYR A 132 13.47 6.88 -1.62
N MET A 133 12.61 5.87 -1.50
CA MET A 133 12.69 4.62 -2.24
C MET A 133 11.29 4.32 -2.75
N GLN A 134 11.21 3.95 -4.02
CA GLN A 134 9.93 3.62 -4.61
C GLN A 134 9.35 2.40 -3.90
N SER A 135 8.13 2.53 -3.38
CA SER A 135 7.51 1.47 -2.60
C SER A 135 7.23 0.25 -3.48
N ARG A 136 7.54 -0.95 -2.99
CA ARG A 136 7.30 -2.21 -3.70
C ARG A 136 6.77 -3.28 -2.76
N SER A 137 5.94 -4.16 -3.29
CA SER A 137 5.58 -5.41 -2.64
C SER A 137 5.60 -6.56 -3.64
N PHE A 138 5.99 -7.74 -3.17
CA PHE A 138 6.03 -8.99 -3.93
C PHE A 138 6.01 -10.16 -2.94
N TYR A 139 5.85 -11.40 -3.40
CA TYR A 139 5.91 -12.56 -2.53
C TYR A 139 6.85 -13.65 -3.05
N ILE A 140 7.35 -14.47 -2.13
CA ILE A 140 8.08 -15.70 -2.43
C ILE A 140 7.48 -16.78 -1.54
N GLY A 141 6.92 -17.83 -2.14
CA GLY A 141 6.16 -18.84 -1.40
C GLY A 141 4.94 -18.21 -0.72
N ASP A 142 4.90 -18.29 0.60
CA ASP A 142 3.81 -17.77 1.45
C ASP A 142 4.22 -16.52 2.25
N THR A 143 5.37 -15.92 1.92
CA THR A 143 5.87 -14.70 2.54
C THR A 143 5.66 -13.51 1.63
N LEU A 144 4.95 -12.49 2.13
CA LEU A 144 4.83 -11.16 1.54
C LEU A 144 6.05 -10.33 1.94
N TYR A 145 6.74 -9.79 0.94
CA TYR A 145 7.82 -8.83 1.08
C TYR A 145 7.30 -7.44 0.75
N THR A 146 7.52 -6.49 1.66
CA THR A 146 7.22 -5.07 1.44
C THR A 146 8.48 -4.24 1.60
N ILE A 147 8.65 -3.24 0.75
CA ILE A 147 9.84 -2.40 0.66
C ILE A 147 9.40 -0.94 0.71
N MET A 148 9.81 -0.21 1.75
CA MET A 148 9.50 1.21 1.95
C MET A 148 10.45 1.83 3.00
N ASP A 149 10.75 3.11 2.86
CA ASP A 149 11.54 3.91 3.84
C ASP A 149 12.83 3.26 4.33
N GLY A 150 13.59 2.67 3.39
CA GLY A 150 14.84 2.01 3.72
C GLY A 150 14.67 0.75 4.57
N SER A 151 13.56 0.04 4.44
CA SER A 151 13.39 -1.28 5.07
C SER A 151 12.67 -2.26 4.15
N ILE A 152 13.01 -3.54 4.33
CA ILE A 152 12.29 -4.68 3.76
C ILE A 152 11.65 -5.41 4.93
N LYS A 153 10.35 -5.68 4.87
CA LYS A 153 9.63 -6.48 5.85
C LYS A 153 9.09 -7.75 5.22
N MET A 154 8.99 -8.81 6.01
CA MET A 154 8.59 -10.15 5.59
C MET A 154 7.45 -10.58 6.50
N ASN A 155 6.26 -10.75 5.94
CA ASN A 155 5.04 -11.08 6.69
C ASN A 155 4.37 -12.31 6.08
N GLU A 156 3.71 -13.13 6.89
CA GLU A 156 2.93 -14.27 6.36
C GLU A 156 1.70 -13.78 5.60
N ILE A 157 1.48 -14.29 4.37
CA ILE A 157 0.34 -13.88 3.53
C ILE A 157 -1.02 -14.16 4.19
N ASP A 158 -1.10 -15.24 4.97
CA ASP A 158 -2.31 -15.67 5.67
C ASP A 158 -2.44 -15.05 7.08
N ASN A 159 -1.39 -14.38 7.56
CA ASN A 159 -1.39 -13.65 8.82
C ASN A 159 -0.47 -12.42 8.72
N ILE A 160 -0.96 -11.36 8.08
CA ILE A 160 -0.18 -10.14 7.80
C ILE A 160 0.41 -9.52 9.07
N SER A 161 -0.26 -9.67 10.22
CA SER A 161 0.22 -9.15 11.50
C SER A 161 1.47 -9.86 12.03
N HIS A 162 1.74 -11.08 11.55
CA HIS A 162 2.92 -11.85 11.92
C HIS A 162 4.10 -11.47 11.00
N GLU A 163 4.92 -10.53 11.48
CA GLU A 163 6.21 -10.22 10.87
C GLU A 163 7.20 -11.36 11.18
N GLN A 164 7.65 -12.06 10.13
CA GLN A 164 8.64 -13.13 10.23
C GLN A 164 10.06 -12.56 10.37
N ASN A 165 10.36 -11.47 9.65
CA ASN A 165 11.67 -10.82 9.67
C ASN A 165 11.62 -9.40 9.08
N SER A 166 12.67 -8.62 9.32
CA SER A 166 12.89 -7.33 8.67
C SER A 166 14.38 -7.04 8.44
N ILE A 167 14.67 -6.30 7.36
CA ILE A 167 16.00 -5.85 6.98
C ILE A 167 15.99 -4.32 6.91
N SER A 168 16.88 -3.67 7.63
CA SER A 168 17.12 -2.23 7.48
C SER A 168 18.13 -1.98 6.36
N LEU A 169 17.70 -1.25 5.35
CA LEU A 169 18.53 -0.68 4.31
C LEU A 169 19.01 0.70 4.81
N GLN A 170 20.09 0.72 5.59
CA GLN A 170 20.74 1.98 5.94
C GLN A 170 21.19 2.72 4.65
N LYS A 171 21.71 3.96 4.76
CA LYS A 171 22.44 4.64 3.67
C LYS A 171 23.70 3.82 3.30
N THR A 172 23.54 2.66 2.68
CA THR A 172 24.61 1.86 2.13
C THR A 172 24.95 2.44 0.78
N GLY A 173 25.62 3.60 0.80
CA GLY A 173 26.50 4.01 -0.30
C GLY A 173 27.71 3.09 -0.47
N ASN A 174 27.72 1.89 0.11
CA ASN A 174 28.86 0.96 0.17
C ASN A 174 28.45 -0.54 0.13
N ILE A 175 27.45 -0.92 -0.66
CA ILE A 175 27.24 -2.32 -1.06
C ILE A 175 26.95 -2.26 -2.56
N LEU A 176 27.90 -2.41 -3.49
CA LEU A 176 28.76 -3.57 -3.74
C LEU A 176 30.16 -3.12 -4.24
N LYS A 177 31.23 -3.36 -3.47
CA LYS A 177 32.60 -3.46 -4.00
C LYS A 177 33.17 -4.81 -3.60
N GLN A 178 32.74 -5.85 -4.28
CA GLN A 178 33.53 -7.03 -4.64
C GLN A 178 32.60 -7.98 -5.39
N LEU A 179 32.63 -7.88 -6.71
CA LEU A 179 32.46 -9.08 -7.53
C LEU A 179 33.83 -9.77 -7.52
N PRO A 180 33.92 -11.08 -7.23
CA PRO A 180 35.17 -11.79 -7.44
C PRO A 180 35.53 -11.69 -8.92
N VAL A 181 36.74 -11.22 -9.19
CA VAL A 181 37.35 -11.35 -10.51
C VAL A 181 37.49 -12.84 -10.75
N ILE A 182 36.79 -13.36 -11.76
CA ILE A 182 37.09 -14.69 -12.30
C ILE A 182 38.36 -14.47 -13.12
N GLU A 183 39.49 -14.96 -12.62
CA GLU A 183 40.70 -15.10 -13.43
C GLU A 183 40.52 -16.35 -14.31
N ASP A 184 40.68 -16.17 -15.62
CA ASP A 184 40.77 -17.23 -16.62
C ASP A 184 42.15 -17.93 -16.59
#